data_AF-A0A1B8C1S6-F1
#
_entry.id   AF-A0A1B8C1S6-F1
#
_cell.length_a   1.000
_cell.length_b   1.000
_cell.length_c   1.000
_cell.angle_alpha   90.00
_cell.angle_beta   90.00
_cell.angle_gamma   90.00
#
_symmetry.space_group_name_H-M   'P 1'
#
loop_
_entity.id
_entity.type
_entity.pdbx_description
1 polymer ?
#
loop_
_entity_poly.entity_id
_entity_poly.type
_entity_poly.pdbx_seq_one_letter_code
_entity_poly.pdbx_strand_id
1 'polypeptide(L)'
;MAHDGRDPTLMQWIYKARSYGFKIRYTTTAEGCIQWVGDSILYQQIRFNMGQVRSMVQGLVQEAREELFGKLMMMDSSDGFASVPTDEPPIDWDHMVDNPSESRVGWSFLDDERSRFAVDGQWWLYERMYHERRLREQFTDQGEGSSPRISA
;
A
#
# COMPACT_ATOMS: atom_id res chain seq x y z
N MET A 1 -15.07 22.79 11.57
CA MET A 1 -14.31 23.92 10.98
C MET A 1 -15.08 25.20 11.29
N ALA A 2 -14.47 26.12 12.04
CA ALA A 2 -15.12 27.37 12.43
C ALA A 2 -15.10 28.36 11.26
N HIS A 3 -16.27 28.79 10.81
CA HIS A 3 -16.41 29.88 9.84
C HIS A 3 -16.41 31.20 10.62
N ASP A 4 -15.25 31.85 10.68
CA ASP A 4 -15.15 33.23 11.13
C ASP A 4 -15.75 34.13 10.02
N GLY A 5 -16.76 34.93 10.36
CA GLY A 5 -17.59 35.72 9.44
C GLY A 5 -16.88 36.94 8.84
N ARG A 6 -15.57 36.85 8.57
CA ARG A 6 -14.82 37.86 7.82
C ARG A 6 -14.77 37.48 6.35
N ASP A 7 -15.09 38.45 5.50
CA ASP A 7 -14.84 38.33 4.07
C ASP A 7 -13.37 37.94 3.83
N PRO A 8 -13.10 36.93 2.99
CA PRO A 8 -11.75 36.46 2.76
C PRO A 8 -10.87 37.60 2.25
N THR A 9 -9.65 37.72 2.79
CA THR A 9 -8.69 38.69 2.26
C THR A 9 -8.35 38.33 0.81
N LEU A 10 -7.98 39.31 0.00
CA LEU A 10 -7.62 39.10 -1.42
C LEU A 10 -6.63 37.94 -1.61
N MET A 11 -5.64 37.84 -0.72
CA MET A 11 -4.68 36.74 -0.73
C MET A 11 -5.32 35.38 -0.43
N GLN A 12 -6.22 35.31 0.56
CA GLN A 12 -6.97 34.08 0.85
C GLN A 12 -7.85 33.66 -0.33
N TRP A 13 -8.45 34.61 -1.03
CA TRP A 13 -9.21 34.34 -2.25
C TRP A 13 -8.34 33.77 -3.36
N ILE A 14 -7.17 34.35 -3.62
CA ILE A 14 -6.21 33.85 -4.62
C ILE A 14 -5.77 32.42 -4.29
N TYR A 15 -5.42 32.14 -3.03
CA TYR A 15 -5.03 30.79 -2.61
C TYR A 15 -6.17 29.78 -2.73
N LYS A 16 -7.39 30.16 -2.34
CA LYS A 16 -8.58 29.32 -2.51
C LYS A 16 -8.89 29.06 -3.98
N ALA A 17 -8.84 30.08 -4.83
CA ALA A 17 -9.07 29.96 -6.28
C ALA A 17 -8.03 29.05 -6.94
N ARG A 18 -6.74 29.20 -6.60
CA ARG A 18 -5.67 28.30 -7.08
C ARG A 18 -5.91 26.87 -6.62
N SER A 19 -6.16 26.66 -5.33
CA SER A 19 -6.38 25.32 -4.75
C SER A 19 -7.62 24.65 -5.34
N TYR A 20 -8.68 25.42 -5.59
CA TYR A 20 -9.89 24.98 -6.26
C TYR A 20 -9.62 24.59 -7.72
N GLY A 21 -8.85 25.39 -8.47
CA GLY A 21 -8.45 25.05 -9.83
C GLY A 21 -7.56 23.80 -9.91
N PHE A 22 -6.65 23.63 -8.95
CA PHE A 22 -5.89 22.39 -8.78
C PHE A 22 -6.80 21.20 -8.50
N LYS A 23 -7.73 21.34 -7.55
CA LYS A 23 -8.72 20.30 -7.24
C LYS A 23 -9.50 19.91 -8.49
N ILE A 24 -10.07 20.87 -9.21
CA ILE A 24 -10.76 20.59 -10.49
C ILE A 24 -9.84 19.84 -11.46
N ARG A 25 -8.61 20.31 -11.68
CA ARG A 25 -7.69 19.70 -12.65
C ARG A 25 -7.31 18.26 -12.31
N TYR A 26 -7.23 17.91 -11.02
CA TYR A 26 -6.77 16.59 -10.57
C TYR A 26 -7.90 15.66 -10.10
N THR A 27 -9.09 16.18 -9.78
CA THR A 27 -10.23 15.38 -9.30
C THR A 27 -11.42 15.36 -10.26
N THR A 28 -11.56 16.37 -11.11
CA THR A 28 -12.60 16.36 -12.15
C THR A 28 -12.05 15.62 -13.35
N THR A 29 -12.69 14.52 -13.72
CA THR A 29 -12.43 13.78 -14.95
C THR A 29 -12.62 14.71 -16.15
N ALA A 30 -11.53 15.30 -16.64
CA ALA A 30 -11.51 16.02 -17.90
C ALA A 30 -11.45 15.02 -19.06
N GLU A 31 -12.14 15.34 -20.14
CA GLU A 31 -12.18 14.54 -21.36
C GLU A 31 -10.76 14.42 -21.95
N GLY A 32 -10.15 13.23 -21.91
CA GLY A 32 -8.94 12.91 -22.67
C GLY A 32 -7.60 12.82 -21.93
N CYS A 33 -7.52 12.30 -20.69
CA CYS A 33 -6.20 11.99 -20.10
C CYS A 33 -5.64 10.64 -20.56
N ILE A 34 -6.52 9.71 -20.94
CA ILE A 34 -6.18 8.35 -21.37
C ILE A 34 -6.80 8.14 -22.74
N GLN A 35 -5.97 8.03 -23.77
CA GLN A 35 -6.42 7.66 -25.12
C GLN A 35 -6.12 6.18 -25.36
N TRP A 36 -7.13 5.42 -25.75
CA TRP A 36 -7.00 4.01 -26.08
C TRP A 36 -7.03 3.84 -27.60
N VAL A 37 -5.97 3.28 -28.17
CA VAL A 37 -5.89 2.95 -29.60
C VAL A 37 -5.50 1.49 -29.74
N GLY A 38 -6.49 0.63 -29.97
CA GLY A 38 -6.30 -0.82 -30.05
C GLY A 38 -5.69 -1.37 -28.77
N ASP A 39 -4.46 -1.89 -28.85
CA ASP A 39 -3.71 -2.46 -27.71
C ASP A 39 -2.76 -1.45 -27.04
N SER A 40 -2.76 -0.19 -27.49
CA SER A 40 -1.95 0.89 -26.92
C SER A 40 -2.79 1.84 -26.07
N ILE A 41 -2.27 2.19 -24.90
CA ILE A 41 -2.77 3.24 -24.03
C ILE A 41 -1.77 4.41 -24.11
N LEU A 42 -2.29 5.60 -24.35
CA LEU A 42 -1.55 6.85 -24.32
C LEU A 42 -2.01 7.66 -23.11
N TYR A 43 -1.09 7.93 -22.20
CA TYR A 43 -1.29 8.82 -21.08
C TYR A 43 -0.27 9.96 -21.17
N GLN A 44 -0.75 11.19 -21.40
CA GLN A 44 0.11 12.35 -21.65
C GLN A 44 1.10 12.12 -22.81
N GLN A 45 2.42 12.14 -22.53
CA GLN A 45 3.49 11.90 -23.50
C GLN A 45 4.01 10.44 -23.47
N ILE A 46 3.40 9.57 -22.66
CA ILE A 46 3.83 8.19 -22.46
C ILE A 46 2.85 7.27 -23.20
N ARG A 47 3.40 6.43 -24.09
CA ARG A 47 2.64 5.40 -24.79
C ARG A 47 3.12 4.03 -24.31
N PHE A 48 2.20 3.21 -23.85
CA PHE A 48 2.47 1.83 -23.46
C PHE A 48 1.43 0.88 -24.04
N ASN A 49 1.84 -0.35 -24.31
CA ASN A 49 0.97 -1.44 -24.74
C ASN A 49 0.33 -2.12 -23.50
N MET A 50 -0.89 -2.68 -23.63
CA MET A 50 -1.56 -3.41 -22.55
C MET A 50 -0.75 -4.60 -22.01
N GLY A 51 0.01 -5.29 -22.86
CA GLY A 51 1.00 -6.30 -22.48
C GLY A 51 2.11 -5.71 -21.58
N GLN A 52 2.61 -4.50 -21.87
CA GLN A 52 3.60 -3.84 -21.02
C GLN A 52 3.00 -3.45 -19.67
N VAL A 53 1.75 -2.96 -19.64
CA VAL A 53 1.03 -2.69 -18.39
C VAL A 53 0.85 -3.96 -17.58
N ARG A 54 0.42 -5.05 -18.22
CA ARG A 54 0.26 -6.35 -17.58
C ARG A 54 1.57 -6.84 -16.98
N SER A 55 2.66 -6.80 -17.74
CA SER A 55 3.99 -7.18 -17.26
C SER A 55 4.48 -6.30 -16.12
N MET A 56 4.24 -4.98 -16.19
CA MET A 56 4.59 -4.05 -15.11
C MET A 56 3.80 -4.35 -13.83
N VAL A 57 2.48 -4.55 -13.92
CA VAL A 57 1.64 -4.90 -12.76
C VAL A 57 2.04 -6.26 -12.20
N GLN A 58 2.30 -7.26 -13.05
CA GLN A 58 2.78 -8.57 -12.60
C GLN A 58 4.12 -8.47 -11.89
N GLY A 59 5.06 -7.70 -12.43
CA GLY A 59 6.36 -7.46 -11.80
C GLY A 59 6.22 -6.75 -10.45
N LEU A 60 5.39 -5.71 -10.37
CA LEU A 60 5.11 -5.00 -9.12
C LEU A 60 4.47 -5.91 -8.07
N VAL A 61 3.51 -6.74 -8.47
CA VAL A 61 2.88 -7.72 -7.57
C VAL A 61 3.90 -8.74 -7.09
N GLN A 62 4.77 -9.23 -7.96
CA GLN A 62 5.83 -10.17 -7.59
C GLN A 62 6.82 -9.53 -6.61
N GLU A 63 7.30 -8.32 -6.89
CA GLU A 63 8.21 -7.60 -6.00
C GLU A 63 7.58 -7.31 -4.64
N ALA A 64 6.33 -6.86 -4.62
CA ALA A 64 5.59 -6.66 -3.37
C ALA A 64 5.43 -7.96 -2.56
N ARG A 65 5.22 -9.10 -3.22
CA ARG A 65 5.14 -10.40 -2.56
C ARG A 65 6.50 -10.87 -2.04
N GLU A 66 7.57 -10.67 -2.80
CA GLU A 66 8.93 -10.98 -2.35
C GLU A 66 9.32 -10.16 -1.12
N GLU A 67 8.99 -8.86 -1.11
CA GLU A 67 9.22 -7.99 0.04
C GLU A 67 8.36 -8.41 1.25
N LEU A 68 7.05 -8.59 1.04
CA LEU A 68 6.10 -8.92 2.10
C LEU A 68 6.37 -10.29 2.70
N PHE A 69 6.42 -11.33 1.87
CA PHE A 69 6.55 -12.70 2.36
C PHE A 69 7.99 -13.08 2.64
N GLY A 70 8.92 -12.72 1.75
CA GLY A 70 10.31 -13.09 1.88
C GLY A 70 11.05 -12.27 2.94
N LYS A 71 10.93 -10.94 2.90
CA LYS A 71 11.71 -10.08 3.81
C LYS A 71 10.99 -9.77 5.12
N LEU A 72 9.70 -9.43 5.08
CA LEU A 72 8.96 -9.06 6.28
C LEU A 72 8.47 -10.27 7.08
N MET A 73 7.84 -11.25 6.41
CA MET A 73 7.29 -12.45 7.06
C MET A 73 8.26 -13.65 7.09
N MET A 74 9.43 -13.53 6.45
CA MET A 74 10.50 -14.54 6.42
C MET A 74 10.01 -15.95 6.03
N MET A 75 9.03 -16.01 5.12
CA MET A 75 8.54 -17.25 4.54
C MET A 75 9.52 -17.78 3.50
N ASP A 76 9.56 -19.09 3.36
CA ASP A 76 10.18 -19.71 2.20
C ASP A 76 9.14 -19.89 1.11
N SER A 77 9.53 -19.61 -0.12
CA SER A 77 8.78 -20.00 -1.31
C SER A 77 9.70 -20.77 -2.24
N SER A 78 9.16 -21.84 -2.82
CA SER A 78 9.86 -22.62 -3.86
C SER A 78 9.69 -22.02 -5.26
N ASP A 79 8.75 -21.08 -5.44
CA ASP A 79 8.34 -20.50 -6.72
C ASP A 79 8.61 -18.98 -6.83
N GLY A 80 9.42 -18.41 -5.92
CA GLY A 80 9.72 -16.97 -5.91
C GLY A 80 8.50 -16.10 -5.63
N PHE A 81 7.55 -16.60 -4.84
CA PHE A 81 6.28 -15.96 -4.50
C PHE A 81 5.40 -15.62 -5.71
N ALA A 82 5.55 -16.38 -6.80
CA ALA A 82 4.61 -16.34 -7.92
C ALA A 82 3.18 -16.68 -7.46
N SER A 83 3.05 -17.50 -6.42
CA SER A 83 1.82 -17.77 -5.68
C SER A 83 1.92 -17.35 -4.20
N VAL A 84 0.76 -17.23 -3.56
CA VAL A 84 0.65 -17.02 -2.12
C VAL A 84 1.13 -18.28 -1.39
N PRO A 85 2.08 -18.18 -0.44
CA PRO A 85 2.53 -19.33 0.34
C PRO A 85 1.37 -20.00 1.10
N THR A 86 1.38 -21.33 1.18
CA THR A 86 0.32 -22.10 1.87
C THR A 86 0.28 -21.83 3.38
N ASP A 87 1.40 -21.42 3.96
CA ASP A 87 1.53 -21.11 5.38
C ASP A 87 1.08 -19.68 5.73
N GLU A 88 0.68 -18.87 4.74
CA GLU A 88 0.12 -17.54 4.98
C GLU A 88 -1.29 -17.64 5.60
N PRO A 89 -1.58 -16.89 6.67
CA PRO A 89 -2.94 -16.80 7.18
C PRO A 89 -3.85 -16.17 6.11
N PRO A 90 -4.93 -16.85 5.68
CA PRO A 90 -5.79 -16.33 4.64
C PRO A 90 -6.48 -15.05 5.11
N ILE A 91 -6.48 -14.03 4.23
CA ILE A 91 -7.23 -12.80 4.43
C ILE A 91 -8.55 -12.90 3.67
N ASP A 92 -9.65 -12.88 4.41
CA ASP A 92 -10.99 -12.86 3.84
C ASP A 92 -11.38 -11.43 3.43
N TRP A 93 -10.87 -11.02 2.27
CA TRP A 93 -11.09 -9.67 1.73
C TRP A 93 -12.56 -9.35 1.48
N ASP A 94 -13.39 -10.36 1.16
CA ASP A 94 -14.80 -10.18 0.81
C ASP A 94 -15.66 -9.82 2.02
N HIS A 95 -15.28 -10.33 3.20
CA HIS A 95 -15.96 -10.07 4.46
C HIS A 95 -15.36 -8.92 5.26
N MET A 96 -14.31 -8.26 4.73
CA MET A 96 -13.68 -7.12 5.39
C MET A 96 -14.53 -5.86 5.22
N VAL A 97 -14.95 -5.28 6.35
CA VAL A 97 -15.84 -4.12 6.39
C VAL A 97 -15.19 -3.01 7.19
N ASP A 98 -15.32 -1.78 6.68
CA ASP A 98 -15.01 -0.57 7.43
C ASP A 98 -16.32 0.08 7.93
N ASN A 99 -16.24 0.73 9.09
CA ASN A 99 -17.32 1.55 9.62
C ASN A 99 -17.02 3.02 9.33
N PRO A 100 -17.53 3.59 8.22
CA PRO A 100 -17.23 4.97 7.83
C PRO A 100 -17.83 6.02 8.76
N SER A 101 -18.68 5.61 9.72
CA SER A 101 -19.23 6.51 10.75
C SER A 101 -18.34 6.60 11.99
N GLU A 102 -17.36 5.71 12.13
CA GLU A 102 -16.41 5.72 13.24
C GLU A 102 -15.31 6.75 12.99
N SER A 103 -15.08 7.62 13.97
CA SER A 103 -14.17 8.77 13.85
C SER A 103 -13.16 8.85 15.00
N ARG A 104 -13.14 7.83 15.87
CA ARG A 104 -12.15 7.71 16.93
C ARG A 104 -10.74 7.72 16.35
N VAL A 105 -9.87 8.54 16.96
CA VAL A 105 -8.45 8.57 16.61
C VAL A 105 -7.84 7.20 16.89
N GLY A 106 -7.17 6.63 15.89
CA GLY A 106 -6.59 5.29 15.96
C GLY A 106 -7.52 4.15 15.57
N TRP A 107 -8.75 4.45 15.10
CA TRP A 107 -9.60 3.44 14.48
C TRP A 107 -9.01 2.94 13.16
N SER A 108 -9.02 1.63 12.97
CA SER A 108 -8.78 0.96 11.70
C SER A 108 -9.91 -0.02 11.41
N PHE A 109 -10.13 -0.35 10.14
CA PHE A 109 -11.04 -1.45 9.75
C PHE A 109 -10.63 -2.81 10.36
N LEU A 110 -9.38 -2.93 10.83
CA LEU A 110 -8.86 -4.07 11.58
C LEU A 110 -9.48 -4.22 12.97
N ASP A 111 -10.01 -3.12 13.54
CA ASP A 111 -10.66 -3.11 14.86
C ASP A 111 -12.17 -3.44 14.77
N ASP A 112 -12.72 -3.57 13.56
CA ASP A 112 -14.14 -3.90 13.36
C ASP A 112 -14.38 -5.39 13.67
N GLU A 113 -15.33 -5.67 14.58
CA GLU A 113 -15.69 -7.04 15.00
C GLU A 113 -16.18 -7.94 13.85
N ARG A 114 -16.62 -7.33 12.75
CA ARG A 114 -17.07 -8.03 11.52
C ARG A 114 -15.88 -8.51 10.69
N SER A 115 -14.75 -7.80 10.75
CA SER A 115 -13.52 -8.13 10.05
C SER A 115 -12.71 -9.14 10.88
N ARG A 116 -13.08 -10.42 10.81
CA ARG A 116 -12.41 -11.49 11.57
C ARG A 116 -11.25 -12.10 10.79
N PHE A 117 -10.09 -12.17 11.42
CA PHE A 117 -8.91 -12.86 10.89
C PHE A 117 -8.87 -14.31 11.37
N ALA A 118 -8.28 -15.19 10.57
CA ALA A 118 -8.08 -16.59 10.92
C ALA A 118 -7.07 -16.79 12.07
N VAL A 119 -6.21 -15.79 12.29
CA VAL A 119 -5.14 -15.78 13.31
C VAL A 119 -5.16 -14.47 14.08
N ASP A 120 -4.50 -14.45 15.24
CA ASP A 120 -4.21 -13.20 15.94
C ASP A 120 -3.17 -12.39 15.17
N GLY A 121 -3.61 -11.39 14.40
CA GLY A 121 -2.72 -10.60 13.55
C GLY A 121 -1.60 -9.86 14.30
N GLN A 122 -1.76 -9.59 15.60
CA GLN A 122 -0.71 -8.91 16.38
C GLN A 122 0.37 -9.89 16.84
N TRP A 123 -0.02 -11.11 17.21
CA TRP A 123 0.89 -12.09 17.82
C TRP A 123 1.40 -13.15 16.87
N TRP A 124 0.72 -13.39 15.74
CA TRP A 124 1.01 -14.51 14.85
C TRP A 124 2.47 -14.55 14.38
N LEU A 125 3.02 -13.44 13.88
CA LEU A 125 4.41 -13.41 13.42
C LEU A 125 5.39 -13.58 14.60
N TYR A 126 5.05 -13.02 15.76
CA TYR A 126 5.88 -13.09 16.96
C TYR A 126 5.93 -14.50 17.53
N GLU A 127 4.79 -15.18 17.60
CA GLU A 127 4.67 -16.58 18.00
C GLU A 127 5.48 -17.47 17.06
N ARG A 128 5.40 -17.22 15.75
CA ARG A 128 6.19 -17.94 14.75
C ARG A 128 7.69 -17.75 14.94
N MET A 129 8.15 -16.52 15.17
CA MET A 129 9.57 -16.24 15.51
C MET A 129 10.01 -16.88 16.83
N TYR A 130 9.08 -17.03 17.78
CA TYR A 130 9.37 -17.70 19.05
C TYR A 130 9.53 -19.21 18.85
N HIS A 131 8.69 -19.86 18.05
CA HIS A 131 8.75 -21.31 17.86
C HIS A 131 9.80 -21.74 16.84
N GLU A 132 10.03 -20.96 15.79
CA GLU A 132 10.97 -21.29 14.72
C GLU A 132 12.35 -20.69 14.98
N ARG A 133 13.29 -21.52 15.44
CA ARG A 133 14.67 -21.12 15.70
C ARG A 133 15.35 -20.48 14.48
N ARG A 134 15.05 -20.97 13.28
CA ARG A 134 15.59 -20.43 12.02
C ARG A 134 15.19 -18.98 11.79
N LEU A 135 13.91 -18.64 12.00
CA LEU A 135 13.40 -17.28 11.83
C LEU A 135 14.01 -16.33 12.87
N ARG A 136 14.21 -16.81 14.09
CA ARG A 136 14.87 -16.04 15.15
C ARG A 136 16.31 -15.68 14.80
N GLU A 137 17.07 -16.65 14.30
CA GLU A 137 18.46 -16.45 13.86
C GLU A 137 18.49 -15.47 12.67
N GLN A 138 17.64 -15.66 11.67
CA GLN A 138 17.54 -14.78 10.49
C GLN A 138 17.14 -13.33 10.85
N PHE A 139 16.23 -13.14 11.80
CA PHE A 139 15.83 -11.82 12.28
C PHE A 139 16.94 -11.12 13.09
N THR A 140 17.70 -11.88 13.87
CA THR A 140 18.79 -11.32 14.71
C THR A 140 20.01 -10.96 13.86
N ASP A 141 20.35 -11.78 12.86
CA ASP A 141 21.52 -11.57 11.98
C ASP A 141 21.35 -10.36 11.02
N GLN A 142 20.11 -9.94 10.71
CA GLN A 142 19.87 -8.75 9.89
C GLN A 142 20.41 -7.45 10.52
N GLY A 143 20.70 -7.44 11.83
CA GLY A 143 21.24 -6.29 12.55
C GLY A 143 22.75 -6.05 12.42
N GLU A 144 23.54 -7.06 12.03
CA GLU A 144 25.02 -6.94 12.02
C GLU A 144 25.62 -6.53 10.66
N GLY A 145 24.81 -6.47 9.59
CA GLY A 145 25.30 -6.27 8.22
C GLY A 145 25.40 -4.82 7.70
N SER A 146 24.87 -3.82 8.41
CA SER A 146 24.77 -2.45 7.87
C SER A 146 25.24 -1.36 8.83
N SER A 147 26.46 -1.52 9.38
CA SER A 147 27.21 -0.38 9.91
C SER A 147 28.16 0.14 8.82
N PRO A 148 27.98 1.35 8.25
CA PRO A 148 28.96 1.92 7.37
C PRO A 148 30.24 2.18 8.18
N ARG A 149 31.34 1.55 7.77
CA ARG A 149 32.67 1.84 8.31
C ARG A 149 33.02 3.29 7.99
N ILE A 150 32.85 4.17 8.97
CA ILE A 150 33.45 5.51 8.94
C ILE A 150 34.94 5.31 9.24
N SER A 151 35.77 5.34 8.18
CA SER A 151 37.21 5.48 8.31
C SER A 151 37.53 6.91 8.75
N ALA A 152 38.22 7.02 9.89
CA ALA A 152 38.92 8.23 10.32
C ALA A 152 40.27 8.37 9.59
#